data_AF-A0A947SXD9-F1
#
_entry.id   AF-A0A947SXD9-F1
#
_cell.length_a   1.000
_cell.length_b   1.000
_cell.length_c   1.000
_cell.angle_alpha   90.00
_cell.angle_beta   90.00
_cell.angle_gamma   90.00
#
_symmetry.space_group_name_H-M   'P 1'
#
loop_
_entity.id
_entity.type
_entity.pdbx_description
1 polymer ?
#
loop_
_entity_poly.entity_id
_entity_poly.type
_entity_poly.pdbx_seq_one_letter_code
_entity_poly.pdbx_strand_id
1 'polypeptide(L)'
;MIEPAGLADFFTIFFSSAMVILLGALYALLFAYARIRAMPVLMPLAYLSYAGLFISTLFLAQAANLLSHPLWATVVVCMLLGYLLAPHGIWHLCVGTHAADAEKDAVVEVIPESMTKEA
;
A
#
# COMPACT_ATOMS: atom_id res chain seq x y z
N MET A 1 11.78 15.82 36.65
CA MET A 1 10.46 15.29 36.99
C MET A 1 9.94 14.62 35.74
N ILE A 2 9.92 13.28 35.71
CA ILE A 2 9.30 12.50 34.64
C ILE A 2 7.87 12.28 35.13
N GLU A 3 6.93 13.09 34.63
CA GLU A 3 5.55 12.65 34.63
C GLU A 3 5.51 11.36 33.81
N PRO A 4 4.82 10.30 34.26
CA PRO A 4 4.53 9.20 33.36
C PRO A 4 3.82 9.87 32.18
N ALA A 5 4.40 9.77 30.97
CA ALA A 5 3.76 10.22 29.74
C ALA A 5 2.28 9.86 29.88
N GLY A 6 1.43 10.87 30.00
CA GLY A 6 0.10 10.71 30.58
C GLY A 6 -0.57 9.53 29.88
N LEU A 7 -1.27 8.66 30.61
CA LEU A 7 -1.91 7.47 30.03
C LEU A 7 -2.66 7.81 28.71
N ALA A 8 -3.20 9.03 28.63
CA ALA A 8 -3.80 9.66 27.46
C ALA A 8 -2.90 9.68 26.20
N ASP A 9 -1.61 10.01 26.31
CA ASP A 9 -0.69 10.04 25.18
C ASP A 9 -0.43 8.63 24.64
N PHE A 10 -0.28 7.65 25.55
CA PHE A 10 -0.12 6.24 25.16
C PHE A 10 -1.33 5.72 24.37
N PHE A 11 -2.55 5.95 24.86
CA PHE A 11 -3.75 5.54 24.15
C PHE A 11 -3.92 6.29 22.83
N THR A 12 -3.63 7.59 22.79
CA THR A 12 -3.71 8.38 21.55
C THR A 12 -2.76 7.83 20.49
N ILE A 13 -1.50 7.57 20.85
CA ILE A 13 -0.50 7.00 19.95
C ILE A 13 -0.91 5.59 19.51
N PHE A 14 -1.35 4.74 20.44
CA PHE A 14 -1.79 3.38 20.15
C PHE A 14 -2.99 3.35 19.19
N PHE A 15 -4.08 4.05 19.51
CA PHE A 15 -5.28 4.09 18.67
C PHE A 15 -5.00 4.73 17.31
N SER A 16 -4.20 5.80 17.27
CA SER A 16 -3.84 6.44 15.99
C SER A 16 -3.01 5.50 15.13
N SER A 17 -2.04 4.79 15.71
CA SER A 17 -1.23 3.80 14.98
C SER A 17 -2.07 2.62 14.47
N ALA A 18 -3.00 2.11 15.28
CA ALA A 18 -3.92 1.06 14.88
C ALA A 18 -4.83 1.51 13.72
N MET A 19 -5.35 2.75 13.78
CA MET A 19 -6.12 3.35 12.70
C MET A 19 -5.32 3.51 11.42
N VAL A 20 -4.06 3.95 11.50
CA VAL A 20 -3.16 4.05 10.34
C VAL A 20 -3.01 2.68 9.66
N ILE A 21 -2.78 1.61 10.42
CA ILE A 21 -2.62 0.26 9.86
C ILE A 21 -3.95 -0.22 9.23
N LEU A 22 -5.08 -0.08 9.93
CA LEU A 22 -6.40 -0.49 9.45
C LEU A 22 -6.81 0.24 8.17
N LEU A 23 -6.66 1.56 8.14
CA LEU A 23 -7.00 2.38 6.97
C LEU A 23 -6.05 2.12 5.80
N GLY A 24 -4.77 1.87 6.07
CA GLY A 24 -3.79 1.51 5.05
C GLY A 24 -4.06 0.17 4.41
N ALA A 25 -4.39 -0.84 5.23
CA ALA A 25 -4.79 -2.15 4.74
C ALA A 25 -6.12 -2.08 3.97
N LEU A 26 -7.09 -1.31 4.46
CA LEU A 26 -8.38 -1.10 3.80
C LEU A 26 -8.19 -0.39 2.45
N TYR A 27 -7.33 0.62 2.37
CA TYR A 27 -6.98 1.28 1.11
C TYR A 27 -6.40 0.30 0.08
N ALA A 28 -5.40 -0.49 0.47
CA ALA A 28 -4.80 -1.49 -0.41
C ALA A 28 -5.81 -2.55 -0.87
N LEU A 29 -6.69 -3.00 0.04
CA LEU A 29 -7.74 -3.99 -0.25
C LEU A 29 -8.79 -3.42 -1.21
N LEU A 30 -9.30 -2.21 -0.97
CA LEU A 30 -10.26 -1.55 -1.87
C LEU A 30 -9.65 -1.27 -3.24
N PHE A 31 -8.37 -0.86 -3.29
CA PHE A 31 -7.66 -0.62 -4.55
C PHE A 31 -7.54 -1.91 -5.38
N ALA A 32 -7.06 -3.00 -4.76
CA ALA A 32 -6.95 -4.30 -5.43
C ALA A 32 -8.33 -4.81 -5.88
N TYR A 33 -9.34 -4.70 -5.01
CA TYR A 33 -10.70 -5.15 -5.31
C TYR A 33 -11.36 -4.34 -6.45
N ALA A 34 -11.20 -3.02 -6.45
CA ALA A 34 -11.70 -2.15 -7.52
C ALA A 34 -11.07 -2.50 -8.87
N ARG A 35 -9.78 -2.82 -8.88
CA ARG A 35 -9.05 -3.24 -10.07
C ARG A 35 -9.44 -4.62 -10.59
N ILE A 36 -9.64 -5.61 -9.71
CA ILE A 36 -10.10 -6.95 -10.09
C ILE A 36 -11.52 -6.91 -10.69
N ARG A 37 -12.42 -6.10 -10.11
CA ARG A 37 -13.82 -6.01 -10.54
C ARG A 37 -14.07 -5.01 -11.68
N ALA A 38 -13.04 -4.30 -12.14
CA ALA A 38 -13.14 -3.23 -13.15
C ALA A 38 -14.23 -2.18 -12.86
N MET A 39 -14.51 -1.92 -11.57
CA MET A 39 -15.55 -0.98 -11.14
C MET A 39 -14.92 0.37 -10.75
N PRO A 40 -14.98 1.41 -11.61
CA PRO A 40 -14.36 2.71 -11.32
C PRO A 40 -15.04 3.45 -10.15
N VAL A 41 -16.25 3.04 -9.77
CA VAL A 41 -17.00 3.62 -8.64
C VAL A 41 -16.35 3.32 -7.28
N LEU A 42 -15.54 2.26 -7.16
CA LEU A 42 -14.82 1.96 -5.92
C LEU A 42 -13.49 2.72 -5.77
N MET A 43 -12.99 3.35 -6.85
CA MET A 43 -11.79 4.20 -6.77
C MET A 43 -11.96 5.40 -5.82
N PRO A 44 -13.03 6.22 -5.88
CA PRO A 44 -13.19 7.32 -4.93
C PRO A 44 -13.30 6.83 -3.48
N LEU A 45 -13.86 5.64 -3.24
CA LEU A 45 -13.94 5.06 -1.90
C LEU A 45 -12.55 4.63 -1.37
N ALA A 46 -11.67 4.14 -2.24
CA ALA A 46 -10.28 3.88 -1.88
C ALA A 46 -9.52 5.18 -1.55
N TYR A 47 -9.73 6.25 -2.32
CA TYR A 47 -9.14 7.55 -1.98
C TYR A 47 -9.70 8.13 -0.68
N LEU A 48 -10.96 7.85 -0.35
CA LEU A 48 -11.56 8.23 0.93
C LEU A 48 -10.86 7.54 2.11
N SER A 49 -10.56 6.23 2.01
CA SER A 49 -9.82 5.53 3.06
C SER A 49 -8.37 6.00 3.18
N TYR A 50 -7.73 6.37 2.07
CA TYR A 50 -6.42 7.02 2.09
C TYR A 50 -6.46 8.39 2.79
N ALA A 51 -7.50 9.20 2.57
CA ALA A 51 -7.68 10.46 3.29
C ALA A 51 -7.82 10.22 4.81
N GLY A 52 -8.52 9.15 5.20
CA GLY A 52 -8.54 8.70 6.60
C GLY A 52 -7.15 8.36 7.12
N LEU A 53 -6.38 7.55 6.39
CA LEU A 53 -4.99 7.20 6.76
C LEU A 53 -4.13 8.45 6.93
N PHE A 54 -4.26 9.43 6.03
CA PHE A 54 -3.53 10.69 6.10
C PHE A 54 -3.84 11.43 7.41
N ILE A 55 -5.13 11.59 7.73
CA ILE A 55 -5.57 12.27 8.97
C ILE A 55 -5.06 11.51 10.20
N SER A 56 -5.22 10.19 10.26
CA SER A 56 -4.74 9.39 11.40
C SER A 56 -3.23 9.45 11.57
N THR A 57 -2.47 9.49 10.47
CA THR A 57 -1.00 9.60 10.50
C THR A 57 -0.57 10.97 11.03
N LEU A 58 -1.27 12.05 10.67
CA LEU A 58 -1.00 13.38 11.22
C LEU A 58 -1.28 13.45 12.72
N PHE A 59 -2.40 12.85 13.18
CA PHE A 59 -2.72 12.75 14.61
C PHE A 59 -1.62 11.99 15.37
N LEU A 60 -1.15 10.86 14.82
CA LEU A 60 -0.04 10.11 15.39
C LEU A 60 1.25 10.95 15.44
N ALA A 61 1.59 11.63 14.35
CA ALA A 61 2.81 12.43 14.25
C ALA A 61 2.80 13.63 15.20
N GLN A 62 1.64 14.25 15.45
CA GLN A 62 1.49 15.28 16.48
C GLN A 62 1.55 14.69 17.88
N ALA A 63 0.80 13.63 18.17
CA ALA A 63 0.75 13.01 19.50
C ALA A 63 2.12 12.50 19.96
N ALA A 64 2.92 11.97 19.04
CA ALA A 64 4.27 11.48 19.32
C ALA A 64 5.36 12.54 19.09
N ASN A 65 5.00 13.81 18.85
CA ASN A 65 5.92 14.93 18.67
C ASN A 65 6.95 14.75 17.51
N LEU A 66 6.66 13.88 16.54
CA LEU A 66 7.57 13.57 15.42
C LEU A 66 7.76 14.76 14.47
N LEU A 67 6.79 15.67 14.40
CA LEU A 67 6.84 16.84 13.53
C LEU A 67 7.85 17.90 14.00
N SER A 68 8.29 17.85 15.26
CA SER A 68 9.25 18.80 15.83
C SER A 68 10.67 18.60 15.31
N HIS A 69 10.98 17.42 14.76
CA HIS A 69 12.27 17.12 14.14
C HIS A 69 12.13 16.86 12.63
N PRO A 70 12.89 17.56 11.78
CA PRO A 70 12.74 17.47 10.32
C PRO A 70 13.02 16.08 9.76
N LEU A 71 13.88 15.28 10.40
CA LEU A 71 14.16 13.90 10.01
C LEU A 71 12.92 13.00 10.18
N TRP A 72 12.24 13.08 11.31
CA TRP A 72 11.06 12.27 11.59
C TRP A 72 9.85 12.70 10.75
N ALA A 73 9.70 14.01 10.52
CA ALA A 73 8.71 14.52 9.56
C ALA A 73 8.95 13.98 8.14
N THR A 74 10.21 13.88 7.71
CA THR A 74 10.57 13.28 6.41
C THR A 74 10.16 11.81 6.34
N VAL A 75 10.38 11.02 7.40
CA VAL A 75 9.95 9.61 7.46
C VAL A 75 8.43 9.49 7.33
N VAL A 76 7.66 10.35 8.00
CA VAL A 76 6.19 10.38 7.90
C VAL A 76 5.75 10.69 6.46
N VAL A 77 6.36 11.66 5.80
CA VAL A 77 6.07 11.99 4.40
C VAL A 77 6.43 10.83 3.47
N CYS A 78 7.61 10.23 3.64
CA CYS A 78 8.03 9.04 2.89
C CYS A 78 7.06 7.87 3.09
N MET A 79 6.56 7.66 4.31
CA MET A 79 5.56 6.63 4.61
C MET A 79 4.25 6.89 3.86
N LEU A 80 3.73 8.12 3.88
CA LEU A 80 2.51 8.49 3.15
C LEU A 80 2.68 8.28 1.64
N LEU A 81 3.78 8.76 1.07
CA LEU A 81 4.10 8.56 -0.35
C LEU A 81 4.24 7.07 -0.69
N GLY A 82 4.91 6.30 0.18
CA GLY A 82 5.05 4.86 0.01
C GLY A 82 3.69 4.15 0.02
N TYR A 83 2.79 4.52 0.93
CA TYR A 83 1.45 3.95 0.98
C TYR A 83 0.64 4.26 -0.27
N LEU A 84 0.78 5.45 -0.85
CA LEU A 84 0.11 5.79 -2.11
C LEU A 84 0.68 5.01 -3.30
N LEU A 85 2.00 4.85 -3.37
CA LEU A 85 2.67 4.23 -4.52
C LEU A 85 2.68 2.70 -4.48
N ALA A 86 2.66 2.10 -3.29
CA ALA A 86 2.77 0.65 -3.12
C ALA A 86 1.69 -0.16 -3.85
N PRO A 87 0.38 0.16 -3.76
CA PRO A 87 -0.65 -0.61 -4.46
C PRO A 87 -0.53 -0.50 -5.98
N HIS A 88 -0.12 0.69 -6.47
CA HIS A 88 0.13 0.92 -7.89
C HIS A 88 1.33 0.09 -8.40
N GLY A 89 2.42 0.06 -7.64
CA GLY A 89 3.61 -0.73 -7.97
C GLY A 89 3.34 -2.23 -7.98
N ILE A 90 2.68 -2.75 -6.93
CA ILE A 90 2.30 -4.17 -6.85
C ILE A 90 1.43 -4.56 -8.05
N TRP A 91 0.44 -3.74 -8.39
CA TRP A 91 -0.41 -4.00 -9.55
C TRP A 91 0.38 -4.05 -10.87
N HIS A 92 1.31 -3.11 -11.08
CA HIS A 92 2.13 -3.07 -12.29
C HIS A 92 3.03 -4.32 -12.41
N LEU A 93 3.57 -4.79 -11.29
CA LEU A 93 4.33 -6.04 -11.25
C LEU A 93 3.45 -7.26 -11.55
N CYS A 94 2.25 -7.33 -10.95
CA CYS A 94 1.32 -8.43 -11.19
C CYS A 94 0.86 -8.53 -12.66
N VAL A 95 0.61 -7.40 -13.32
CA VAL A 95 0.23 -7.42 -14.75
C VAL A 95 1.44 -7.74 -15.63
N GLY A 96 2.62 -7.21 -15.30
CA GLY A 96 3.85 -7.47 -16.05
C GLY A 96 4.24 -8.95 -16.08
N THR A 97 4.09 -9.67 -14.96
CA THR A 97 4.40 -11.10 -14.92
C THR A 97 3.41 -11.93 -15.75
N HIS A 98 2.12 -11.64 -15.70
CA HIS A 98 1.12 -12.36 -16.50
C HIS A 98 1.31 -12.14 -18.02
N ALA A 99 1.77 -10.96 -18.44
CA ALA A 99 2.10 -10.71 -19.84
C ALA A 99 3.35 -11.48 -20.29
N ALA A 100 4.37 -11.56 -19.43
CA ALA A 100 5.59 -12.31 -19.70
C ALA A 100 5.36 -13.84 -19.74
N ASP A 101 4.45 -14.35 -18.91
CA ASP A 101 4.06 -15.76 -18.92
C ASP A 101 3.27 -16.11 -20.20
N ALA A 102 2.34 -15.25 -20.63
CA ALA A 102 1.60 -15.44 -21.89
C ALA A 102 2.50 -15.42 -23.14
N GLU A 103 3.55 -14.59 -23.14
CA GLU A 103 4.55 -14.58 -24.21
C GLU A 103 5.39 -15.86 -24.21
N LYS A 104 5.77 -16.37 -23.04
CA LYS A 104 6.50 -17.65 -22.91
C LYS A 104 5.69 -18.84 -23.41
N ASP A 105 4.42 -18.92 -23.03
CA ASP A 105 3.53 -20.00 -23.47
C ASP A 105 3.31 -19.95 -24.99
N ALA A 106 3.15 -18.75 -25.57
CA ALA A 106 3.05 -18.57 -27.02
C ALA A 106 4.33 -18.98 -27.76
N VAL A 107 5.53 -18.72 -27.20
CA VAL A 107 6.80 -19.15 -27.80
C VAL A 107 6.97 -20.68 -27.74
N VAL A 108 6.51 -21.34 -26.68
CA VAL A 108 6.54 -22.81 -26.56
C VAL A 108 5.56 -23.48 -27.53
N GLU A 109 4.38 -22.91 -27.74
CA GLU A 109 3.39 -23.41 -28.72
C GLU A 109 3.88 -23.26 -30.18
N VAL A 110 4.68 -22.23 -30.46
CA VAL A 110 5.22 -21.96 -31.81
C VAL A 110 6.45 -22.80 -32.14
N ILE A 111 7.14 -23.41 -31.17
CA ILE A 111 8.18 -24.42 -31.42
C ILE A 111 7.49 -25.79 -31.53
N PRO A 112 7.28 -26.34 -32.74
CA PRO A 112 6.58 -27.60 -32.87
C PRO A 112 7.38 -28.72 -32.19
N GLU A 113 6.70 -29.51 -31.36
CA GLU A 113 7.20 -30.74 -30.69
C GLU A 113 7.82 -31.75 -31.66
N SER A 114 7.63 -31.55 -32.98
CA SER A 114 8.24 -32.36 -34.04
C SER A 114 9.74 -32.10 -34.25
N MET A 115 10.34 -31.07 -33.63
CA MET A 115 11.78 -30.77 -33.77
C MET A 115 12.66 -31.25 -32.60
N THR A 116 12.08 -31.74 -31.50
CA THR A 116 12.82 -32.19 -30.31
C THR A 116 13.01 -33.70 -30.21
N LYS A 117 12.47 -34.50 -31.14
CA LYS A 117 12.52 -35.97 -31.09
C LYS A 117 13.57 -36.66 -31.98
N GLU A 118 14.46 -35.94 -32.65
CA GLU A 118 15.48 -36.53 -33.54
C GLU A 118 16.94 -36.21 -33.17
N ALA A 119 17.32 -36.39 -31.90
CA ALA A 119 18.73 -36.41 -31.48
C ALA A 119 19.01 -37.62 -30.58
#